data_AF-A0A925BB32-F1
#
_entry.id   AF-A0A925BB32-F1
#
_cell.length_a   1.000
_cell.length_b   1.000
_cell.length_c   1.000
_cell.angle_alpha   90.00
_cell.angle_beta   90.00
_cell.angle_gamma   90.00
#
_symmetry.space_group_name_H-M   'P 1'
#
loop_
_entity.id
_entity.type
_entity.pdbx_description
1 polymer ?
#
loop_
_entity_poly.entity_id
_entity_poly.type
_entity_poly.pdbx_seq_one_letter_code
_entity_poly.pdbx_strand_id
1 'polypeptide(L)'
;MMKRISLLALATFALTSTAFAQEAATTPPAVPAPARAEKVPMRTVKEVLKRIEEGAGTGVRIVADSTVLTEKVPLPAEATTPGNFEAQIAAVVDALPKGTAWAKLYLPAEDARSYKGDDLADYAIAQSKLFGRVGNAPAGSVEVMGKVLPAEKAQAVIDALNLKPVHLLTNPVAKAVSAGDSATWAKMTDADKEAFAKKEASKMIALGPQNLANQFGQQAAVMGQMFGMMSPEQRDQFRQSMMDTMRNGGGGMNMMFMGRGGGNRQNGQQRGGGRGDVQVTPVLPGQP
;
A
#
# COMPACT_ATOMS: atom_id res chain seq x y z
N MET A 1 48.79 -13.78 -20.35
CA MET A 1 48.95 -15.02 -19.56
C MET A 1 47.56 -15.43 -19.08
N MET A 2 46.82 -16.22 -19.86
CA MET A 2 46.71 -17.69 -19.77
C MET A 2 46.21 -18.21 -18.42
N LYS A 3 44.93 -18.62 -18.37
CA LYS A 3 44.53 -19.99 -18.03
C LYS A 3 43.06 -20.21 -18.44
N ARG A 4 42.88 -20.86 -19.59
CA ARG A 4 41.65 -21.54 -20.00
C ARG A 4 41.65 -22.90 -19.32
N ILE A 5 40.55 -23.29 -18.67
CA ILE A 5 40.32 -24.66 -18.22
C ILE A 5 39.10 -25.18 -18.96
N SER A 6 39.36 -26.14 -19.84
CA SER A 6 38.40 -26.99 -20.54
C SER A 6 38.29 -28.32 -19.78
N LEU A 7 37.09 -28.87 -19.66
CA LEU A 7 36.75 -30.31 -19.48
C LEU A 7 35.23 -30.34 -19.17
N LEU A 8 34.32 -30.58 -20.10
CA LEU A 8 34.05 -31.82 -20.86
C LEU A 8 33.81 -33.03 -19.95
N ALA A 9 32.55 -33.29 -19.63
CA ALA A 9 32.08 -34.60 -19.17
C ALA A 9 30.67 -34.84 -19.75
N LEU A 10 30.66 -35.43 -20.94
CA LEU A 10 29.49 -35.97 -21.62
C LEU A 10 29.21 -37.35 -21.00
N ALA A 11 28.12 -37.51 -20.25
CA ALA A 11 27.69 -38.80 -19.73
C ALA A 11 26.45 -39.27 -20.50
N THR A 12 26.70 -40.05 -21.54
CA THR A 12 25.70 -40.78 -22.31
C THR A 12 25.31 -42.03 -21.50
N PHE A 13 24.12 -42.03 -20.90
CA PHE A 13 23.53 -43.26 -20.35
C PHE A 13 22.48 -43.78 -21.34
N ALA A 14 22.89 -44.76 -22.12
CA ALA A 14 21.98 -45.68 -22.80
C ALA A 14 22.03 -47.00 -22.01
N LEU A 15 20.90 -47.42 -21.45
CA LEU A 15 20.68 -48.82 -21.11
C LEU A 15 19.20 -49.17 -21.23
N THR A 16 18.98 -50.04 -22.19
CA THR A 16 17.83 -50.85 -22.55
C THR A 16 17.36 -51.75 -21.41
N SER A 17 16.05 -51.85 -21.21
CA SER A 17 15.43 -52.99 -20.50
C SER A 17 14.15 -53.42 -21.23
N THR A 18 14.36 -54.45 -22.05
CA THR A 18 13.48 -55.60 -22.35
C THR A 18 12.00 -55.50 -22.00
N ALA A 19 11.20 -55.53 -23.07
CA ALA A 19 9.82 -55.99 -23.07
C ALA A 19 9.74 -57.43 -22.52
N PHE A 20 8.99 -57.62 -21.45
CA PHE A 20 8.38 -58.90 -21.12
C PHE A 20 6.92 -58.85 -21.57
N ALA A 21 6.64 -59.54 -22.67
CA ALA A 21 5.30 -59.98 -23.01
C ALA A 21 4.95 -61.12 -22.05
N GLN A 22 4.03 -60.87 -21.14
CA GLN A 22 3.45 -61.90 -20.29
C GLN A 22 1.95 -61.95 -20.58
N GLU A 23 1.59 -62.96 -21.34
CA GLU A 23 0.25 -63.41 -21.65
C GLU A 23 -0.41 -63.86 -20.34
N ALA A 24 -1.23 -62.99 -19.77
CA ALA A 24 -2.06 -63.29 -18.60
C ALA A 24 -3.53 -63.13 -19.00
N ALA A 25 -4.20 -64.28 -19.04
CA ALA A 25 -5.64 -64.52 -18.95
C ALA A 25 -6.57 -63.29 -19.00
N THR A 26 -7.38 -63.23 -20.06
CA THR A 26 -8.60 -62.44 -20.19
C THR A 26 -9.60 -62.77 -19.08
N THR A 27 -9.42 -62.13 -17.93
CA THR A 27 -10.48 -61.88 -16.95
C THR A 27 -11.17 -60.61 -17.41
N PRO A 28 -12.51 -60.55 -17.51
CA PRO A 28 -13.21 -59.30 -17.79
C PRO A 28 -12.73 -58.26 -16.78
N PRO A 29 -12.27 -57.06 -17.20
CA PRO A 29 -11.85 -56.03 -16.27
C PRO A 29 -13.03 -55.72 -15.36
N ALA A 30 -12.90 -56.04 -14.07
CA ALA A 30 -13.83 -55.60 -13.06
C ALA A 30 -13.88 -54.07 -13.18
N VAL A 31 -15.03 -53.53 -13.58
CA VAL A 31 -15.26 -52.09 -13.66
C VAL A 31 -14.88 -51.54 -12.28
N PRO A 32 -13.80 -50.76 -12.14
CA PRO A 32 -13.43 -50.22 -10.85
C PRO A 32 -14.62 -49.40 -10.35
N ALA A 33 -15.17 -49.80 -9.20
CA ALA A 33 -16.24 -49.07 -8.56
C ALA A 33 -15.81 -47.59 -8.49
N PRO A 34 -16.68 -46.64 -8.87
CA PRO A 34 -16.31 -45.23 -8.91
C PRO A 34 -15.74 -44.86 -7.55
N ALA A 35 -14.46 -44.46 -7.54
CA ALA A 35 -13.78 -44.00 -6.33
C ALA A 35 -14.67 -42.94 -5.69
N ARG A 36 -15.18 -43.21 -4.49
CA ARG A 36 -16.03 -42.28 -3.76
C ARG A 36 -15.23 -40.99 -3.59
N ALA A 37 -15.66 -39.92 -4.25
CA ALA A 37 -15.08 -38.60 -4.09
C ALA A 37 -15.19 -38.23 -2.60
N GLU A 38 -14.08 -38.34 -1.90
CA GLU A 38 -13.99 -37.95 -0.50
C GLU A 38 -14.28 -36.45 -0.44
N LYS A 39 -15.34 -36.07 0.29
CA LYS A 39 -15.75 -34.66 0.38
C LYS A 39 -14.65 -33.90 1.10
N VAL A 40 -13.92 -33.06 0.36
CA VAL A 40 -12.88 -32.21 0.92
C VAL A 40 -13.51 -31.28 1.97
N PRO A 41 -13.02 -31.28 3.22
CA PRO A 41 -13.58 -30.45 4.27
C PRO A 41 -13.37 -28.97 3.95
N MET A 42 -14.47 -28.21 3.91
CA MET A 42 -14.44 -26.75 3.75
C MET A 42 -14.23 -26.07 5.11
N ARG A 43 -13.39 -25.02 5.13
CA ARG A 43 -13.07 -24.20 6.31
C ARG A 43 -13.07 -22.73 5.94
N THR A 44 -13.17 -21.86 6.94
CA THR A 44 -13.08 -20.42 6.67
C THR A 44 -11.67 -20.05 6.23
N VAL A 45 -11.51 -19.03 5.37
CA VAL A 45 -10.19 -18.51 4.96
C VAL A 45 -9.34 -18.20 6.19
N LYS A 46 -9.91 -17.58 7.23
CA LYS A 46 -9.22 -17.33 8.50
C LYS A 46 -8.55 -18.58 9.09
N GLU A 47 -9.29 -19.69 9.16
CA GLU A 47 -8.77 -20.95 9.71
C GLU A 47 -7.71 -21.58 8.82
N VAL A 48 -7.91 -21.52 7.50
CA VAL A 48 -6.97 -22.07 6.53
C VAL A 48 -5.66 -21.28 6.53
N LEU A 49 -5.71 -19.96 6.47
CA LEU A 49 -4.52 -19.11 6.50
C LEU A 49 -3.75 -19.26 7.82
N LYS A 50 -4.44 -19.38 8.95
CA LYS A 50 -3.78 -19.65 10.25
C LYS A 50 -2.99 -20.96 10.22
N ARG A 51 -3.55 -22.02 9.66
CA ARG A 51 -2.86 -23.31 9.54
C ARG A 51 -1.66 -23.23 8.58
N ILE A 52 -1.81 -22.48 7.48
CA ILE A 52 -0.71 -22.24 6.54
C ILE A 52 0.41 -21.45 7.26
N GLU A 53 0.07 -20.41 8.02
CA GLU A 53 1.02 -19.61 8.79
C GLU A 53 1.80 -20.47 9.80
N GLU A 54 1.12 -21.36 10.52
CA GLU A 54 1.73 -22.28 11.47
C GLU A 54 2.75 -23.24 10.81
N GLY A 55 2.48 -23.71 9.59
CA GLY A 55 3.40 -24.61 8.85
C GLY A 55 4.46 -23.91 8.01
N ALA A 56 4.28 -22.62 7.68
CA ALA A 56 5.25 -21.83 6.92
C ALA A 56 6.53 -21.53 7.71
N GLY A 57 6.47 -21.59 9.05
CA GLY A 57 7.60 -21.38 9.94
C GLY A 57 7.61 -20.00 10.60
N THR A 58 8.68 -19.71 11.34
CA THR A 58 8.80 -18.46 12.11
C THR A 58 9.01 -17.26 11.19
N GLY A 59 8.35 -16.14 11.51
CA GLY A 59 8.54 -14.86 10.80
C GLY A 59 7.75 -14.71 9.50
N VAL A 60 6.90 -15.68 9.13
CA VAL A 60 5.90 -15.52 8.08
C VAL A 60 4.60 -15.04 8.71
N ARG A 61 4.01 -13.98 8.16
CA ARG A 61 2.71 -13.47 8.60
C ARG A 61 1.74 -13.49 7.43
N ILE A 62 0.59 -14.12 7.62
CA ILE A 62 -0.45 -14.22 6.59
C ILE A 62 -1.72 -13.57 7.12
N VAL A 63 -2.28 -12.65 6.35
CA VAL A 63 -3.41 -11.81 6.73
C VAL A 63 -4.38 -11.71 5.59
N ALA A 64 -5.66 -11.64 5.92
CA ALA A 64 -6.74 -11.44 4.98
C ALA A 64 -7.58 -10.25 5.43
N ASP A 65 -8.03 -9.44 4.49
CA ASP A 65 -9.02 -8.40 4.79
C ASP A 65 -10.41 -8.99 5.06
N SER A 66 -11.31 -8.16 5.58
CA SER A 66 -12.67 -8.56 5.94
C SER A 66 -13.51 -9.04 4.75
N THR A 67 -13.14 -8.71 3.50
CA THR A 67 -13.91 -9.07 2.31
C THR A 67 -13.75 -10.55 1.93
N VAL A 68 -12.67 -11.20 2.37
CA VAL A 68 -12.40 -12.61 2.07
C VAL A 68 -12.31 -13.48 3.32
N LEU A 69 -12.16 -12.90 4.52
CA LEU A 69 -11.85 -13.63 5.75
C LEU A 69 -12.89 -14.72 6.12
N THR A 70 -14.16 -14.47 5.82
CA THR A 70 -15.31 -15.34 6.18
C THR A 70 -15.66 -16.36 5.11
N GLU A 71 -15.07 -16.24 3.92
CA GLU A 71 -15.31 -17.15 2.80
C GLU A 71 -14.85 -18.57 3.13
N LYS A 72 -15.48 -19.56 2.49
CA LYS A 72 -15.17 -20.98 2.71
C LYS A 72 -14.35 -21.55 1.56
N VAL A 73 -13.21 -22.12 1.89
CA VAL A 73 -12.28 -22.72 0.95
C VAL A 73 -11.92 -24.15 1.37
N PRO A 74 -11.52 -25.03 0.43
CA PRO A 74 -11.02 -26.35 0.77
C PRO A 74 -9.73 -26.24 1.58
N LEU A 75 -9.55 -27.15 2.53
CA LEU A 75 -8.28 -27.27 3.24
C LEU A 75 -7.17 -27.75 2.28
N PRO A 76 -5.92 -27.25 2.40
CA PRO A 76 -4.79 -27.79 1.64
C PRO A 76 -4.65 -29.30 1.85
N ALA A 77 -4.48 -30.06 0.76
CA ALA A 77 -4.34 -31.51 0.79
C ALA A 77 -2.98 -31.95 1.38
N GLU A 78 -1.94 -31.16 1.13
CA GLU A 78 -0.59 -31.41 1.60
C GLU A 78 -0.28 -30.62 2.87
N ALA A 79 0.63 -31.17 3.69
CA ALA A 79 1.15 -30.44 4.85
C ALA A 79 1.89 -29.17 4.39
N THR A 80 1.63 -28.06 5.08
CA THR A 80 2.32 -26.80 4.82
C THR A 80 3.75 -26.86 5.31
N THR A 81 4.67 -26.32 4.51
CA THR A 81 6.11 -26.21 4.75
C THR A 81 6.60 -24.83 4.29
N PRO A 82 7.80 -24.38 4.71
CA PRO A 82 8.41 -23.15 4.19
C PRO A 82 8.58 -23.15 2.65
N GLY A 83 8.66 -24.33 2.02
CA GLY A 83 8.86 -24.46 0.58
C GLY A 83 7.58 -24.43 -0.27
N ASN A 84 6.40 -24.65 0.33
CA ASN A 84 5.14 -24.76 -0.42
C ASN A 84 4.02 -23.81 0.04
N PHE A 85 4.19 -23.06 1.13
CA PHE A 85 3.12 -22.23 1.69
C PHE A 85 2.62 -21.14 0.71
N GLU A 86 3.50 -20.50 -0.08
CA GLU A 86 3.07 -19.49 -1.07
C GLU A 86 2.22 -20.11 -2.19
N ALA A 87 2.54 -21.34 -2.62
CA ALA A 87 1.73 -22.09 -3.58
C ALA A 87 0.35 -22.45 -2.98
N GLN A 88 0.31 -22.78 -1.68
CA GLN A 88 -0.96 -23.02 -0.99
C GLN A 88 -1.80 -21.74 -0.85
N ILE A 89 -1.18 -20.58 -0.61
CA ILE A 89 -1.88 -19.28 -0.64
C ILE A 89 -2.47 -19.03 -2.03
N ALA A 90 -1.71 -19.27 -3.10
CA ALA A 90 -2.20 -19.13 -4.47
C ALA A 90 -3.41 -20.04 -4.74
N ALA A 91 -3.37 -21.29 -4.30
CA ALA A 91 -4.50 -22.22 -4.42
C ALA A 91 -5.73 -21.75 -3.61
N VAL A 92 -5.55 -21.13 -2.44
CA VAL A 92 -6.64 -20.50 -1.69
C VAL A 92 -7.25 -19.35 -2.49
N VAL A 93 -6.42 -18.49 -3.10
CA VAL A 93 -6.89 -17.39 -3.95
C VAL A 93 -7.68 -17.89 -5.16
N ASP A 94 -7.23 -18.98 -5.80
CA ASP A 94 -7.94 -19.59 -6.93
C ASP A 94 -9.31 -20.17 -6.55
N ALA A 95 -9.49 -20.58 -5.30
CA ALA A 95 -10.75 -21.08 -4.76
C ALA A 95 -11.73 -19.97 -4.32
N LEU A 96 -11.27 -18.71 -4.28
CA LEU A 96 -12.05 -17.56 -3.82
C LEU A 96 -12.79 -16.84 -4.97
N PRO A 97 -13.73 -15.92 -4.65
CA PRO A 97 -14.43 -15.16 -5.67
C PRO A 97 -13.47 -14.43 -6.63
N LYS A 98 -13.89 -14.31 -7.89
CA LYS A 98 -13.11 -13.61 -8.92
C LYS A 98 -12.72 -12.21 -8.44
N GLY A 99 -11.48 -11.83 -8.76
CA GLY A 99 -10.90 -10.56 -8.33
C GLY A 99 -10.13 -10.65 -7.00
N THR A 100 -10.21 -11.78 -6.29
CA THR A 100 -9.30 -12.04 -5.16
C THR A 100 -7.86 -12.16 -5.67
N ALA A 101 -6.93 -11.54 -4.95
CA ALA A 101 -5.51 -11.60 -5.21
C ALA A 101 -4.75 -11.68 -3.87
N TRP A 102 -3.47 -11.99 -3.94
CA TRP A 102 -2.57 -11.84 -2.81
C TRP A 102 -1.32 -11.04 -3.17
N ALA A 103 -0.72 -10.42 -2.16
CA ALA A 103 0.48 -9.61 -2.30
C ALA A 103 1.46 -9.91 -1.16
N LYS A 104 2.76 -9.86 -1.47
CA LYS A 104 3.84 -9.93 -0.49
C LYS A 104 4.33 -8.52 -0.18
N LEU A 105 4.10 -8.07 1.05
CA LEU A 105 4.48 -6.75 1.53
C LEU A 105 5.66 -6.87 2.48
N TYR A 106 6.59 -5.91 2.45
CA TYR A 106 7.69 -5.82 3.42
C TYR A 106 7.41 -4.63 4.34
N LEU A 107 7.09 -4.91 5.60
CA LEU A 107 6.66 -3.92 6.59
C LEU A 107 7.60 -3.91 7.80
N PRO A 108 7.81 -2.76 8.47
CA PRO A 108 8.65 -2.69 9.67
C PRO A 108 8.17 -3.67 10.73
N ALA A 109 9.07 -4.41 11.38
CA ALA A 109 8.68 -5.35 12.44
C ALA A 109 7.94 -4.64 13.59
N GLU A 110 6.61 -4.66 13.57
CA GLU A 110 5.79 -4.33 14.73
C GLU A 110 5.54 -5.57 15.58
N ASP A 111 4.91 -5.37 16.74
CA ASP A 111 4.29 -6.47 17.47
C ASP A 111 3.31 -7.18 16.52
N ALA A 112 3.63 -8.39 16.08
CA ALA A 112 2.95 -9.12 14.98
C ALA A 112 1.41 -9.25 15.07
N ARG A 113 0.80 -8.81 16.18
CA ARG A 113 -0.64 -8.69 16.40
C ARG A 113 -1.26 -7.38 15.91
N SER A 114 -0.47 -6.38 15.50
CA SER A 114 -0.98 -5.04 15.16
C SER A 114 -1.60 -4.94 13.77
N TYR A 115 -1.15 -5.76 12.80
CA TYR A 115 -1.64 -5.65 11.43
C TYR A 115 -3.08 -6.13 11.30
N LYS A 116 -3.98 -5.20 10.99
CA LYS A 116 -5.34 -5.50 10.55
C LYS A 116 -5.36 -5.67 9.04
N GLY A 117 -6.03 -6.72 8.56
CA GLY A 117 -6.10 -7.02 7.13
C GLY A 117 -6.70 -5.88 6.30
N ASP A 118 -7.72 -5.19 6.83
CA ASP A 118 -8.35 -4.06 6.14
C ASP A 118 -7.41 -2.87 5.97
N ASP A 119 -6.66 -2.50 7.02
CA ASP A 119 -5.69 -1.41 7.00
C ASP A 119 -4.56 -1.72 6.00
N LEU A 120 -4.09 -2.97 5.98
CA LEU A 120 -3.09 -3.42 5.02
C LEU A 120 -3.60 -3.43 3.58
N ALA A 121 -4.87 -3.79 3.36
CA ALA A 121 -5.50 -3.70 2.06
C ALA A 121 -5.61 -2.25 1.59
N ASP A 122 -5.98 -1.31 2.46
CA ASP A 122 -6.01 0.11 2.13
C ASP A 122 -4.61 0.64 1.82
N TYR A 123 -3.60 0.24 2.61
CA TYR A 123 -2.21 0.57 2.34
C TYR A 123 -1.75 0.04 0.98
N ALA A 124 -2.00 -1.24 0.67
CA ALA A 124 -1.61 -1.85 -0.61
C ALA A 124 -2.32 -1.19 -1.80
N ILE A 125 -3.61 -0.86 -1.66
CA ILE A 125 -4.36 -0.12 -2.68
C ILE A 125 -3.78 1.28 -2.87
N ALA A 126 -3.45 1.99 -1.79
CA ALA A 126 -2.85 3.33 -1.85
C ALA A 126 -1.48 3.30 -2.53
N GLN A 127 -0.61 2.35 -2.14
CA GLN A 127 0.66 2.12 -2.83
C GLN A 127 0.43 1.83 -4.31
N SER A 128 -0.61 1.06 -4.63
CA SER A 128 -0.82 0.68 -6.02
C SER A 128 -1.19 1.85 -6.94
N LYS A 129 -1.89 2.85 -6.38
CA LYS A 129 -2.23 4.09 -7.08
C LYS A 129 -1.00 4.97 -7.31
N LEU A 130 -0.01 4.91 -6.42
CA LEU A 130 1.19 5.73 -6.48
C LEU A 130 2.30 5.11 -7.33
N PHE A 131 2.47 3.78 -7.25
CA PHE A 131 3.64 3.09 -7.78
C PHE A 131 3.31 1.98 -8.80
N GLY A 132 2.03 1.69 -9.05
CA GLY A 132 1.60 0.63 -9.96
C GLY A 132 1.19 -0.66 -9.23
N ARG A 133 1.29 -1.82 -9.85
CA ARG A 133 0.79 -3.05 -9.20
C ARG A 133 1.66 -3.46 -8.01
N VAL A 134 1.04 -3.65 -6.84
CA VAL A 134 1.70 -4.12 -5.61
C VAL A 134 1.67 -5.65 -5.53
N GLY A 135 2.77 -6.25 -5.11
CA GLY A 135 2.88 -7.69 -4.85
C GLY A 135 3.11 -8.56 -6.09
N ASN A 136 3.28 -7.95 -7.26
CA ASN A 136 3.56 -8.64 -8.52
C ASN A 136 4.98 -8.34 -9.01
N ALA A 137 5.96 -8.51 -8.13
CA ALA A 137 7.36 -8.36 -8.46
C ALA A 137 7.79 -9.51 -9.42
N PRO A 138 8.47 -9.21 -10.55
CA PRO A 138 9.05 -10.23 -11.41
C PRO A 138 9.95 -11.21 -10.64
N ALA A 139 10.07 -12.45 -11.13
CA ALA A 139 10.97 -13.43 -10.55
C ALA A 139 12.40 -12.86 -10.44
N GLY A 140 13.03 -13.04 -9.27
CA GLY A 140 14.35 -12.46 -8.96
C GLY A 140 14.31 -11.01 -8.48
N SER A 141 13.13 -10.43 -8.29
CA SER A 141 12.95 -9.10 -7.70
C SER A 141 12.00 -9.12 -6.52
N VAL A 142 12.11 -8.09 -5.68
CA VAL A 142 11.34 -7.90 -4.47
C VAL A 142 10.83 -6.48 -4.44
N GLU A 143 9.54 -6.32 -4.19
CA GLU A 143 8.96 -5.00 -3.99
C GLU A 143 9.09 -4.57 -2.53
N VAL A 144 9.79 -3.46 -2.30
CA VAL A 144 9.97 -2.86 -0.97
C VAL A 144 9.41 -1.45 -1.02
N MET A 145 8.33 -1.21 -0.26
CA MET A 145 7.66 0.10 -0.16
C MET A 145 7.29 0.72 -1.53
N GLY A 146 6.74 -0.08 -2.44
CA GLY A 146 6.35 0.36 -3.79
C GLY A 146 7.51 0.46 -4.80
N LYS A 147 8.74 0.07 -4.43
CA LYS A 147 9.87 -0.01 -5.37
C LYS A 147 10.26 -1.47 -5.62
N VAL A 148 10.26 -1.87 -6.89
CA VAL A 148 10.78 -3.17 -7.31
C VAL A 148 12.31 -3.10 -7.36
N LEU A 149 12.97 -3.91 -6.54
CA LEU A 149 14.42 -4.02 -6.44
C LEU A 149 14.87 -5.43 -6.82
N PRO A 150 16.07 -5.63 -7.42
CA PRO A 150 16.67 -6.95 -7.52
C PRO A 150 16.80 -7.58 -6.13
N ALA A 151 16.55 -8.89 -6.01
CA ALA A 151 16.51 -9.57 -4.70
C ALA A 151 17.78 -9.35 -3.87
N GLU A 152 18.95 -9.35 -4.50
CA GLU A 152 20.26 -9.09 -3.88
C GLU A 152 20.33 -7.71 -3.20
N LYS A 153 19.76 -6.68 -3.85
CA LYS A 153 19.75 -5.31 -3.32
C LYS A 153 18.63 -5.09 -2.30
N ALA A 154 17.51 -5.78 -2.50
CA ALA A 154 16.38 -5.70 -1.60
C ALA A 154 16.75 -6.20 -0.19
N GLN A 155 17.58 -7.25 -0.09
CA GLN A 155 17.98 -7.82 1.20
C GLN A 155 18.65 -6.80 2.11
N ALA A 156 19.59 -6.00 1.60
CA ALA A 156 20.25 -4.95 2.37
C ALA A 156 19.26 -3.90 2.90
N VAL A 157 18.23 -3.56 2.12
CA VAL A 157 17.18 -2.61 2.54
C VAL A 157 16.24 -3.24 3.58
N ILE A 158 15.85 -4.50 3.36
CA ILE A 158 15.00 -5.27 4.29
C ILE A 158 15.69 -5.38 5.65
N ASP A 159 16.98 -5.70 5.68
CA ASP A 159 17.75 -5.83 6.92
C ASP A 159 17.96 -4.48 7.59
N ALA A 160 18.35 -3.44 6.84
CA ALA A 160 18.60 -2.10 7.37
C ALA A 160 17.34 -1.46 8.01
N LEU A 161 16.16 -1.77 7.45
CA LEU A 161 14.87 -1.27 7.94
C LEU A 161 14.14 -2.28 8.83
N ASN A 162 14.75 -3.43 9.13
CA ASN A 162 14.16 -4.54 9.88
C ASN A 162 12.74 -4.90 9.39
N LEU A 163 12.59 -5.04 8.09
CA LEU A 163 11.31 -5.38 7.46
C LEU A 163 11.03 -6.88 7.56
N LYS A 164 9.76 -7.22 7.74
CA LYS A 164 9.25 -8.60 7.72
C LYS A 164 8.28 -8.80 6.56
N PRO A 165 8.28 -9.98 5.93
CA PRO A 165 7.31 -10.29 4.90
C PRO A 165 5.93 -10.49 5.53
N VAL A 166 4.92 -9.85 4.94
CA VAL A 166 3.51 -10.00 5.28
C VAL A 166 2.76 -10.34 4.00
N HIS A 167 2.12 -11.50 3.98
CA HIS A 167 1.32 -12.00 2.87
C HIS A 167 -0.12 -11.57 3.07
N LEU A 168 -0.60 -10.65 2.25
CA LEU A 168 -1.95 -10.11 2.32
C LEU A 168 -2.83 -10.76 1.24
N LEU A 169 -3.98 -11.32 1.64
CA LEU A 169 -5.07 -11.69 0.73
C LEU A 169 -6.15 -10.62 0.77
N THR A 170 -6.59 -10.17 -0.40
CA THR A 170 -7.60 -9.12 -0.55
C THR A 170 -8.40 -9.30 -1.83
N ASN A 171 -9.65 -8.83 -1.85
CA ASN A 171 -10.43 -8.71 -3.08
C ASN A 171 -10.69 -7.23 -3.40
N PRO A 172 -9.78 -6.57 -4.16
CA PRO A 172 -9.92 -5.16 -4.51
C PRO A 172 -11.19 -4.85 -5.32
N VAL A 173 -11.72 -5.84 -6.05
CA VAL A 173 -12.97 -5.67 -6.83
C VAL A 173 -14.18 -5.68 -5.90
N ALA A 174 -14.24 -6.61 -4.94
CA ALA A 174 -15.29 -6.63 -3.91
C ALA A 174 -15.23 -5.35 -3.05
N LYS A 175 -14.02 -4.86 -2.74
CA LYS A 175 -13.83 -3.60 -2.04
C LYS A 175 -14.21 -2.39 -2.88
N ALA A 176 -14.12 -2.40 -4.21
CA ALA A 176 -14.67 -1.32 -5.03
C ALA A 176 -16.21 -1.26 -4.94
N VAL A 177 -16.86 -2.41 -4.73
CA VAL A 177 -18.32 -2.50 -4.53
C VAL A 177 -18.71 -2.12 -3.09
N SER A 178 -17.91 -2.48 -2.08
CA SER A 178 -18.15 -2.06 -0.67
C SER A 178 -17.68 -0.63 -0.37
N ALA A 179 -16.68 -0.13 -1.11
CA ALA A 179 -16.31 1.28 -1.24
C ALA A 179 -17.37 2.08 -2.03
N GLY A 180 -18.59 1.55 -2.07
CA GLY A 180 -19.81 2.31 -1.86
C GLY A 180 -19.79 3.26 -0.65
N ASP A 181 -18.68 3.38 0.09
CA ASP A 181 -18.39 4.54 0.95
C ASP A 181 -17.75 5.76 0.25
N SER A 182 -17.16 5.59 -0.93
CA SER A 182 -17.06 6.70 -1.89
C SER A 182 -18.43 7.04 -2.49
N ALA A 183 -19.34 6.06 -2.47
CA ALA A 183 -20.76 6.30 -2.67
C ALA A 183 -21.48 6.81 -1.40
N THR A 184 -20.88 6.86 -0.19
CA THR A 184 -21.48 7.67 0.90
C THR A 184 -21.38 9.13 0.49
N TRP A 185 -20.26 9.61 -0.04
CA TRP A 185 -20.16 10.99 -0.54
C TRP A 185 -21.09 11.27 -1.72
N ALA A 186 -21.24 10.32 -2.65
CA ALA A 186 -22.12 10.48 -3.80
C ALA A 186 -23.62 10.31 -3.45
N LYS A 187 -23.95 9.61 -2.36
CA LYS A 187 -25.33 9.43 -1.84
C LYS A 187 -25.67 10.38 -0.69
N MET A 188 -24.68 11.05 -0.11
CA MET A 188 -24.86 12.09 0.90
C MET A 188 -25.61 13.24 0.25
N THR A 189 -26.66 13.70 0.93
CA THR A 189 -27.31 14.94 0.54
C THR A 189 -26.30 16.09 0.69
N ASP A 190 -26.53 17.21 0.02
CA ASP A 190 -25.63 18.37 0.18
C ASP A 190 -25.59 18.86 1.63
N ALA A 191 -26.66 18.65 2.40
CA ALA A 191 -26.71 18.91 3.84
C ALA A 191 -25.77 17.99 4.65
N ASP A 192 -25.67 16.70 4.29
CA ASP A 192 -24.75 15.77 4.97
C ASP A 192 -23.29 16.10 4.66
N LYS A 193 -23.00 16.51 3.43
CA LYS A 193 -21.67 16.99 3.03
C LYS A 193 -21.29 18.25 3.81
N GLU A 194 -22.22 19.19 3.97
CA GLU A 194 -21.99 20.41 4.74
C GLU A 194 -21.78 20.11 6.24
N ALA A 195 -22.56 19.19 6.81
CA ALA A 195 -22.40 18.75 8.20
C ALA A 195 -21.06 18.05 8.43
N PHE A 196 -20.64 17.19 7.50
CA PHE A 196 -19.33 16.55 7.54
C PHE A 196 -18.19 17.56 7.43
N ALA A 197 -18.27 18.50 6.49
CA ALA A 197 -17.28 19.56 6.32
C ALA A 197 -17.19 20.46 7.57
N LYS A 198 -18.32 20.83 8.18
CA LYS A 198 -18.35 21.57 9.45
C LYS A 198 -17.73 20.77 10.58
N LYS A 199 -18.04 19.49 10.71
CA LYS A 199 -17.46 18.61 11.74
C LYS A 199 -15.94 18.52 11.60
N GLU A 200 -15.42 18.38 10.38
CA GLU A 200 -13.99 18.27 10.15
C GLU A 200 -13.27 19.61 10.32
N ALA A 201 -13.89 20.72 9.90
CA ALA A 201 -13.41 22.07 10.19
C ALA A 201 -13.38 22.34 11.70
N SER A 202 -14.40 21.93 12.45
CA SER A 202 -14.43 22.03 13.92
C SER A 202 -13.34 21.20 14.58
N LYS A 203 -13.04 20.00 14.07
CA LYS A 203 -11.89 19.21 14.55
C LYS A 203 -10.55 19.91 14.28
N MET A 204 -10.39 20.51 13.09
CA MET A 204 -9.17 21.27 12.77
C MET A 204 -9.01 22.52 13.65
N ILE A 205 -10.11 23.22 13.94
CA ILE A 205 -10.11 24.36 14.86
C ILE A 205 -9.81 23.89 16.30
N ALA A 206 -10.37 22.75 16.72
CA ALA A 206 -10.16 22.18 18.06
C ALA A 206 -8.74 21.62 18.28
N LEU A 207 -8.06 21.17 17.23
CA LEU A 207 -6.64 20.81 17.30
C LEU A 207 -5.78 22.01 17.69
N GLY A 208 -6.23 23.24 17.43
CA GLY A 208 -5.51 24.47 17.75
C GLY A 208 -4.29 24.68 16.83
N PRO A 209 -3.85 25.94 16.64
CA PRO A 209 -2.79 26.27 15.69
C PRO A 209 -1.46 25.56 15.98
N GLN A 210 -1.22 25.18 17.23
CA GLN A 210 0.02 24.52 17.64
C GLN A 210 0.07 23.04 17.27
N ASN A 211 -1.02 22.28 17.41
CA ASN A 211 -1.04 20.88 16.94
C ASN A 211 -1.12 20.79 15.43
N LEU A 212 -1.75 21.77 14.78
CA LEU A 212 -1.80 21.85 13.33
C LEU A 212 -0.40 22.16 12.76
N ALA A 213 0.35 23.06 13.39
CA ALA A 213 1.76 23.29 13.08
C ALA A 213 2.64 22.06 13.36
N ASN A 214 2.38 21.30 14.43
CA ASN A 214 3.11 20.08 14.73
C ASN A 214 2.83 18.96 13.70
N GLN A 215 1.57 18.77 13.28
CA GLN A 215 1.22 17.81 12.23
C GLN A 215 1.83 18.19 10.87
N PHE A 216 1.72 19.47 10.48
CA PHE A 216 2.36 19.95 9.26
C PHE A 216 3.88 19.90 9.34
N GLY A 217 4.46 20.18 10.51
CA GLY A 217 5.90 20.10 10.76
C GLY A 217 6.41 18.66 10.63
N GLN A 218 5.69 17.67 11.16
CA GLN A 218 6.03 16.25 11.00
C GLN A 218 5.95 15.81 9.54
N GLN A 219 4.90 16.19 8.80
CA GLN A 219 4.81 15.92 7.37
C GLN A 219 5.92 16.62 6.56
N ALA A 220 6.24 17.87 6.90
CA ALA A 220 7.30 18.63 6.25
C ALA A 220 8.69 18.03 6.52
N ALA A 221 8.94 17.51 7.73
CA ALA A 221 10.18 16.82 8.06
C ALA A 221 10.36 15.52 7.27
N VAL A 222 9.30 14.70 7.19
CA VAL A 222 9.30 13.46 6.38
C VAL A 222 9.50 13.78 4.90
N MET A 223 8.80 14.77 4.36
CA MET A 223 9.03 15.26 3.01
C MET A 223 10.47 15.76 2.83
N GLY A 224 11.00 16.55 3.75
CA GLY A 224 12.37 17.05 3.70
C GLY A 224 13.41 15.93 3.64
N GLN A 225 13.24 14.87 4.44
CA GLN A 225 14.11 13.70 4.40
C GLN A 225 13.99 12.94 3.07
N MET A 226 12.77 12.79 2.54
CA MET A 226 12.52 12.18 1.24
C MET A 226 13.20 12.97 0.12
N PHE A 227 13.09 14.30 0.12
CA PHE A 227 13.74 15.19 -0.84
C PHE A 227 15.28 15.17 -0.72
N GLY A 228 15.81 15.00 0.50
CA GLY A 228 17.25 14.85 0.73
C GLY A 228 17.83 13.58 0.11
N MET A 229 17.03 12.50 0.03
CA MET A 229 17.41 11.23 -0.59
C MET A 229 17.23 11.22 -2.11
N MET A 230 16.56 12.22 -2.69
CA MET A 230 16.38 12.35 -4.14
C MET A 230 17.56 13.07 -4.78
N SER A 231 17.95 12.61 -5.96
CA SER A 231 18.87 13.35 -6.85
C SER A 231 18.26 14.71 -7.25
N PRO A 232 19.09 15.70 -7.62
CA PRO A 232 18.60 16.99 -8.10
C PRO A 232 17.57 16.86 -9.23
N GLU A 233 17.80 15.97 -10.21
CA GLU A 233 16.84 15.78 -11.31
C GLU A 233 15.49 15.21 -10.83
N GLN A 234 15.51 14.26 -9.89
CA GLN A 234 14.27 13.71 -9.32
C GLN A 234 13.46 14.75 -8.55
N ARG A 235 14.14 15.67 -7.84
CA ARG A 235 13.47 16.76 -7.13
C ARG A 235 12.79 17.73 -8.11
N ASP A 236 13.39 17.97 -9.25
CA ASP A 236 12.83 18.85 -10.28
C ASP A 236 11.65 18.20 -10.99
N GLN A 237 11.73 16.91 -11.30
CA GLN A 237 10.59 16.14 -11.83
C GLN A 237 9.42 16.10 -10.85
N PHE A 238 9.69 15.89 -9.55
CA PHE A 238 8.66 15.93 -8.53
C PHE A 238 8.01 17.32 -8.44
N ARG A 239 8.80 18.41 -8.38
CA ARG A 239 8.28 19.78 -8.39
C ARG A 239 7.44 20.09 -9.62
N GLN A 240 7.86 19.61 -10.78
CA GLN A 240 7.14 19.79 -12.04
C GLN A 240 5.80 19.04 -12.04
N SER A 241 5.77 17.79 -11.58
CA SER A 241 4.52 17.02 -11.44
C SER A 241 3.52 17.66 -10.46
N MET A 242 4.01 18.26 -9.37
CA MET A 242 3.16 18.93 -8.38
C MET A 242 2.59 20.23 -8.95
N MET A 243 3.40 21.01 -9.67
CA MET A 243 2.97 22.22 -10.38
C MET A 243 1.96 21.89 -11.49
N ASP A 244 2.21 20.84 -12.27
CA ASP A 244 1.28 20.38 -13.31
C ASP A 244 -0.03 19.86 -12.71
N THR A 245 0.03 19.22 -11.54
CA THR A 245 -1.18 18.81 -10.81
C THR A 245 -1.96 20.01 -10.29
N MET A 246 -1.30 21.05 -9.76
CA MET A 246 -1.99 22.29 -9.36
C MET A 246 -2.56 23.06 -10.56
N ARG A 247 -1.91 22.97 -11.72
CA ARG A 247 -2.30 23.70 -12.93
C ARG A 247 -3.40 23.00 -13.72
N ASN A 248 -3.35 21.68 -13.83
CA ASN A 248 -4.27 20.87 -14.65
C ASN A 248 -5.29 20.09 -13.81
N GLY A 249 -4.99 19.78 -12.55
CA GLY A 249 -5.94 19.22 -11.61
C GLY A 249 -6.79 20.33 -11.02
N GLY A 250 -7.85 20.71 -11.73
CA GLY A 250 -8.83 21.75 -11.36
C GLY A 250 -9.64 21.51 -10.07
N GLY A 251 -8.99 21.09 -8.99
CA GLY A 251 -9.49 21.19 -7.63
C GLY A 251 -9.07 22.53 -7.05
N GLY A 252 -9.76 23.59 -7.46
CA GLY A 252 -9.73 24.88 -6.76
C GLY A 252 -10.23 24.70 -5.34
N MET A 253 -9.38 24.21 -4.43
CA MET A 253 -9.53 24.48 -3.02
C MET A 253 -9.35 25.98 -2.87
N ASN A 254 -10.50 26.61 -2.71
CA ASN A 254 -10.71 28.01 -2.45
C ASN A 254 -9.85 28.43 -1.25
N MET A 255 -8.60 28.84 -1.49
CA MET A 255 -7.77 29.63 -0.56
C MET A 255 -8.33 31.07 -0.46
N MET A 256 -9.67 31.20 -0.39
CA MET A 256 -10.39 32.44 -0.12
C MET A 256 -10.45 32.78 1.37
N PHE A 257 -9.74 32.06 2.24
CA PHE A 257 -9.85 32.24 3.69
C PHE A 257 -8.60 32.75 4.43
N MET A 258 -7.57 33.24 3.72
CA MET A 258 -6.54 34.04 4.37
C MET A 258 -6.12 35.20 3.46
N GLY A 259 -6.61 36.40 3.78
CA GLY A 259 -6.01 37.63 3.26
C GLY A 259 -6.92 38.62 2.53
N ARG A 260 -8.15 38.87 3.00
CA ARG A 260 -8.88 40.11 2.64
C ARG A 260 -9.31 40.88 3.87
N GLY A 261 -8.34 41.22 4.72
CA GLY A 261 -8.40 42.32 5.67
C GLY A 261 -7.61 43.52 5.14
N GLY A 262 -7.86 43.93 3.89
CA GLY A 262 -7.22 45.07 3.26
C GLY A 262 -8.18 46.25 3.21
N GLY A 263 -7.86 47.30 3.97
CA GLY A 263 -8.71 48.44 4.25
C GLY A 263 -9.27 49.15 3.02
N ASN A 264 -10.57 49.42 3.07
CA ASN A 264 -11.24 50.33 2.16
C ASN A 264 -11.09 51.75 2.71
N ARG A 265 -10.00 52.43 2.34
CA ARG A 265 -9.84 53.88 2.44
C ARG A 265 -9.04 54.36 1.24
N GLN A 266 -9.71 54.95 0.26
CA GLN A 266 -9.39 56.28 -0.26
C GLN A 266 -10.23 56.65 -1.48
N ASN A 267 -10.49 57.96 -1.57
CA ASN A 267 -11.11 58.77 -2.63
C ASN A 267 -12.64 58.93 -2.51
N GLY A 268 -13.14 60.11 -2.17
CA GLY A 268 -12.49 61.37 -1.83
C GLY A 268 -13.55 62.47 -1.69
N GLN A 269 -13.23 63.55 -0.99
CA GLN A 269 -13.72 64.88 -1.34
C GLN A 269 -13.01 65.98 -0.57
N GLN A 270 -12.51 66.94 -1.34
CA GLN A 270 -11.99 68.23 -0.95
C GLN A 270 -13.03 69.08 -0.22
N ARG A 271 -12.57 69.75 0.84
CA ARG A 271 -12.94 71.08 1.36
C ARG A 271 -12.16 71.21 2.67
N GLY A 272 -11.36 72.23 2.98
CA GLY A 272 -11.26 73.58 2.48
C GLY A 272 -11.06 74.47 3.72
N GLY A 273 -9.93 75.17 3.79
CA GLY A 273 -9.73 76.38 4.61
C GLY A 273 -9.37 76.18 6.08
N GLY A 274 -8.45 77.03 6.56
CA GLY A 274 -8.35 77.36 7.99
C GLY A 274 -6.94 77.53 8.52
N ARG A 275 -6.52 78.80 8.60
CA ARG A 275 -5.28 79.32 9.20
C ARG A 275 -5.04 78.82 10.64
N GLY A 276 -3.77 78.82 11.05
CA GLY A 276 -3.41 78.86 12.46
C GLY A 276 -1.92 78.66 12.69
N ASP A 277 -1.16 79.75 12.66
CA ASP A 277 0.18 79.85 13.25
C ASP A 277 0.18 79.35 14.70
N VAL A 278 1.15 78.51 15.10
CA VAL A 278 1.83 78.62 16.41
C VAL A 278 3.23 78.00 16.29
N GLN A 279 4.26 78.82 16.48
CA GLN A 279 5.63 78.43 16.80
C GLN A 279 5.68 77.75 18.18
N VAL A 280 6.32 76.57 18.31
CA VAL A 280 7.03 76.18 19.55
C VAL A 280 8.17 75.20 19.21
N THR A 281 9.41 75.69 19.25
CA THR A 281 10.62 74.91 19.65
C THR A 281 10.67 74.82 21.18
N PRO A 282 11.55 74.02 21.84
CA PRO A 282 12.32 72.83 21.45
C PRO A 282 12.17 71.71 22.52
N VAL A 283 13.01 70.66 22.51
CA VAL A 283 13.76 70.09 23.66
C VAL A 283 14.20 68.65 23.34
N LEU A 284 15.51 68.47 23.23
CA LEU A 284 16.23 67.19 23.40
C LEU A 284 16.38 66.92 24.90
N PRO A 285 16.33 65.64 25.30
CA PRO A 285 17.42 65.15 26.14
C PRO A 285 17.92 63.76 25.73
N GLY A 286 19.25 63.62 25.61
CA GLY A 286 19.94 62.37 25.92
C GLY A 286 19.74 62.05 27.41
N GLN A 287 19.75 60.82 27.88
CA GLN A 287 20.80 59.79 27.97
C GLN A 287 20.20 58.69 28.91
N PRO A 288 20.88 57.58 29.24
CA PRO A 288 22.06 56.95 28.64
C PRO A 288 21.72 55.72 27.78
#